data_AF-A0A081N6N7-F1
#
_entry.id   AF-A0A081N6N7-F1
#
_cell.length_a   1.000
_cell.length_b   1.000
_cell.length_c   1.000
_cell.angle_alpha   90.00
_cell.angle_beta   90.00
_cell.angle_gamma   90.00
#
_symmetry.space_group_name_H-M   'P 1'
#
loop_
_entity.id
_entity.type
_entity.pdbx_description
1 polymer ?
#
loop_
_entity_poly.entity_id
_entity_poly.type
_entity_poly.pdbx_seq_one_letter_code
_entity_poly.pdbx_strand_id
1 'polypeptide(L)' 'MGLGGISIWQLLIILLIVVMLFGTKKLKSLGGDLGGAVKGFKQALTDEENDAAVKKTAQEDSTQKEISHKA' A
#
# COMPACT_ATOMS: atom_id res chain seq x y z
N MET A 1 29.60 -1.57 -8.04
CA MET A 1 29.19 -0.56 -7.04
C MET A 1 27.67 -0.49 -7.05
N GLY A 2 27.02 -1.44 -6.39
CA GLY A 2 25.56 -1.56 -6.43
C GLY A 2 24.88 -0.57 -5.48
N LEU A 3 23.61 -0.29 -5.74
CA LEU A 3 22.69 0.51 -4.91
C LEU A 3 22.43 -0.07 -3.49
N GLY A 4 23.20 -1.07 -3.05
CA GLY A 4 23.12 -1.70 -1.74
C GLY A 4 23.94 -1.01 -0.64
N GLY A 5 24.60 0.11 -0.94
CA GLY A 5 25.38 0.90 0.04
C GLY A 5 24.58 1.97 0.78
N ILE A 6 23.33 2.22 0.38
CA ILE A 6 22.43 3.14 1.09
C ILE A 6 21.87 2.39 2.29
N SER A 7 22.66 2.35 3.37
CA SER A 7 22.20 1.78 4.62
C SER A 7 21.13 2.67 5.24
N ILE A 8 20.13 2.04 5.84
CA ILE A 8 18.97 2.69 6.49
C ILE A 8 19.42 3.75 7.50
N TRP A 9 20.57 3.56 8.15
CA TRP A 9 21.17 4.52 9.07
C TRP A 9 21.54 5.85 8.40
N GLN A 10 22.05 5.83 7.17
CA GLN A 10 22.41 7.02 6.42
C GLN A 10 21.16 7.80 6.00
N LEU A 11 20.09 7.08 5.59
CA LEU A 11 18.82 7.70 5.26
C LEU A 11 18.19 8.40 6.47
N LEU A 12 18.26 7.81 7.67
CA LEU A 12 17.77 8.45 8.89
C LEU A 12 18.52 9.75 9.22
N ILE A 13 19.85 9.76 9.05
CA ILE A 13 20.66 10.95 9.26
C ILE A 13 20.32 12.05 8.25
N ILE A 14 20.17 11.69 6.96
CA ILE A 14 19.77 12.64 5.92
C ILE A 14 18.36 13.19 6.21
N LEU A 15 17.42 12.33 6.60
CA LEU A 15 16.06 12.71 6.97
C LEU A 15 16.07 13.72 8.12
N LEU A 16 16.88 13.48 9.16
CA LEU A 16 17.02 14.39 10.30
C LEU A 16 17.46 15.79 9.85
N ILE A 17 18.48 15.86 8.98
CA ILE A 17 18.99 17.13 8.44
C ILE A 17 17.90 17.84 7.63
N VAL A 18 17.20 17.13 6.74
CA VAL A 18 16.10 17.71 5.95
C VAL A 18 14.99 18.25 6.85
N VAL A 19 14.61 17.51 7.91
CA VAL A 19 13.62 17.96 8.89
C VAL A 19 14.09 19.21 9.64
N MET A 20 15.37 19.30 9.99
CA MET A 20 15.94 20.49 10.64
C MET A 20 15.98 21.70 9.71
N LEU A 21 16.31 21.53 8.43
CA LEU A 21 16.39 22.62 7.45
C LEU A 21 15.01 23.18 7.08
N PHE A 22 14.07 22.30 6.78
CA PHE A 22 12.71 22.70 6.38
C PHE A 22 11.79 22.97 7.58
N GLY A 23 12.14 22.44 8.75
CA GLY A 23 11.32 22.50 9.95
C GLY A 23 10.11 21.55 9.90
N THR A 24 9.68 21.08 11.07
CA THR A 24 8.56 20.13 11.19
C THR A 24 7.22 20.72 10.75
N LYS A 25 7.05 22.05 10.81
CA LYS A 25 5.80 22.73 10.39
C LYS A 25 5.56 22.61 8.88
N LYS A 26 6.59 22.83 8.05
CA LYS A 26 6.48 22.73 6.59
C LYS A 26 6.32 21.27 6.15
N LEU A 27 7.12 20.37 6.74
CA LEU A 27 7.01 18.93 6.50
C LEU A 27 5.64 18.36 6.88
N LYS A 28 5.04 18.81 7.99
CA LYS A 28 3.71 18.36 8.41
C LYS A 28 2.61 18.82 7.46
N SER A 29 2.67 20.07 6.98
CA SER A 29 1.67 20.59 6.02
C SER A 29 1.77 19.83 4.69
N LEU A 30 2.96 19.81 4.07
CA LEU A 30 3.18 19.14 2.79
C LEU A 30 3.03 17.63 2.88
N GLY A 31 3.50 17.02 3.97
CA GLY A 31 3.35 15.59 4.24
C GLY A 31 1.91 15.18 4.54
N GLY A 32 1.09 16.08 5.10
CA GLY A 32 -0.34 15.85 5.28
C GLY A 32 -1.08 15.79 3.94
N ASP A 33 -0.80 16.75 3.05
CA ASP A 33 -1.42 16.83 1.73
C ASP A 33 -1.03 15.65 0.84
N LEU A 34 0.28 15.34 0.78
CA LEU A 34 0.81 14.21 0.03
C LEU A 34 0.43 12.87 0.66
N GLY A 35 0.50 12.78 1.99
CA GLY A 35 0.15 11.56 2.73
C GLY A 35 -1.32 11.21 2.62
N GLY A 36 -2.22 12.21 2.58
CA GLY A 36 -3.65 12.01 2.35
C GLY A 36 -3.93 11.41 0.97
N ALA A 37 -3.29 11.94 -0.08
CA ALA A 37 -3.43 11.41 -1.45
C ALA A 37 -2.93 9.97 -1.57
N VAL A 38 -1.75 9.67 -1.01
CA VAL A 38 -1.18 8.31 -1.02
C VAL A 38 -2.01 7.34 -0.17
N LYS A 39 -2.59 7.79 0.95
CA LYS A 39 -3.47 6.97 1.79
C LYS A 39 -4.73 6.53 1.02
N GLY A 40 -5.38 7.45 0.31
CA GLY A 40 -6.55 7.13 -0.53
C GLY A 40 -6.21 6.12 -1.63
N PHE A 41 -5.05 6.29 -2.27
CA PHE A 41 -4.56 5.35 -3.28
C PHE A 41 -4.32 3.95 -2.70
N LYS A 42 -3.63 3.85 -1.55
CA LYS A 42 -3.40 2.55 -0.91
C LYS A 42 -4.70 1.89 -0.44
N GLN A 43 -5.66 2.69 0.02
CA GLN A 43 -6.96 2.19 0.44
C GLN A 43 -7.76 1.64 -0.73
N ALA A 44 -7.79 2.33 -1.88
CA ALA A 44 -8.42 1.84 -3.10
C ALA A 44 -7.79 0.53 -3.60
N LEU A 45 -6.46 0.43 -3.60
CA LEU A 45 -5.74 -0.80 -3.96
C LEU A 45 -6.06 -1.97 -3.02
N THR A 46 -6.14 -1.73 -1.71
CA THR A 46 -6.48 -2.77 -0.73
C THR A 46 -7.95 -3.16 -0.79
N ASP A 47 -8.84 -2.23 -1.14
CA ASP A 47 -10.27 -2.50 -1.33
C ASP A 47 -10.50 -3.31 -2.62
N GLU A 48 -9.80 -2.99 -3.72
CA GLU A 48 -9.80 -3.82 -4.93
C GLU A 48 -9.21 -5.23 -4.70
N GLU A 49 -8.13 -5.37 -3.91
CA GLU A 49 -7.62 -6.70 -3.52
C GLU A 49 -8.63 -7.50 -2.68
N ASN A 50 -9.36 -6.85 -1.78
CA ASN A 50 -10.41 -7.52 -1.00
C ASN A 50 -11.64 -7.88 -1.86
N ASP A 51 -12.06 -7.01 -2.77
CA ASP A 51 -13.16 -7.28 -3.69
C ASP A 51 -12.79 -8.42 -4.68
N ALA A 52 -11.53 -8.49 -5.11
CA ALA A 52 -11.00 -9.61 -5.89
C ALA A 52 -10.97 -10.93 -5.09
N ALA A 53 -10.69 -10.89 -3.78
CA ALA A 53 -10.72 -12.07 -2.91
C ALA A 53 -12.17 -12.57 -2.64
N VAL A 54 -13.14 -11.65 -2.51
CA VAL A 54 -14.56 -11.99 -2.35
C VAL A 54 -15.15 -12.56 -3.65
N LYS A 55 -14.76 -12.04 -4.82
CA LYS A 55 -15.22 -12.59 -6.11
C LYS A 55 -14.63 -13.97 -6.44
N LYS A 56 -13.43 -14.30 -5.93
CA LYS A 56 -12.82 -15.61 -6.16
C LYS A 56 -13.52 -16.74 -5.40
N THR A 57 -14.07 -16.44 -4.23
CA THR A 57 -14.81 -17.43 -3.41
C THR A 57 -16.21 -17.73 -3.96
N ALA A 58 -16.83 -16.79 -4.70
CA ALA A 58 -18.18 -16.98 -5.26
C ALA A 58 -18.23 -17.84 -6.54
N GLN A 59 -17.09 -18.06 -7.21
CA GLN A 59 -17.05 -18.81 -8.48
C GLN A 59 -16.75 -20.31 -8.29
N GLU A 60 -16.23 -20.73 -7.13
CA GLU A 60 -15.95 -22.13 -6.84
C GLU A 60 -17.18 -22.92 -6.32
N ASP A 61 -18.19 -22.25 -5.76
CA ASP A 61 -19.41 -22.90 -5.23
C ASP A 61 -20.42 -23.29 -6.33
N SER A 62 -20.43 -22.59 -7.47
CA SER A 62 -21.38 -22.86 -8.56
C SER A 62 -20.98 -24.06 -9.43
N THR A 63 -19.70 -24.45 -9.44
CA THR A 63 -19.22 -25.54 -10.30
C THR A 63 -19.40 -26.92 -9.65
N GLN A 64 -19.54 -27.00 -8.33
CA GLN A 64 -19.74 -28.28 -7.62
C GLN A 64 -21.21 -28.74 -7.62
N LYS A 65 -22.18 -27.82 -7.77
CA LYS A 65 -23.61 -28.14 -7.74
C LYS A 65 -24.16 -28.74 -9.04
N GLU A 66 -23.50 -28.52 -10.18
CA GLU A 66 -23.91 -29.07 -11.49
C GLU A 66 -23.50 -30.55 -11.66
N ILE A 67 -22.39 -30.97 -11.04
CA ILE A 67 -21.85 -32.33 -11.19
C ILE A 67 -22.64 -33.35 -10.35
N SER A 68 -23.25 -32.92 -9.23
CA SER A 68 -24.01 -33.82 -8.35
C SER A 68 -25.47 -34.06 -8.77
N HIS A 69 -26.02 -33.30 -9.73
CA HIS A 69 -27.40 -33.46 -10.19
C HIS A 69 -27.52 -34.25 -11.51
N LYS A 70 -26.38 -34.70 -12.06
CA LYS A 70 -26.32 -35.47 -13.31
C LYS A 70 -25.75 -36.89 -13.14
N ALA A 71 -25.48 -37.31 -11.89
CA ALA A 71 -25.02 -38.65 -11.52
C ALA A 71 -26.16 -39.48 -10.91
#